data_AF-A0A1J9PNF8-F1
#
_entry.id   AF-A0A1J9PNF8-F1
#
_cell.length_a   1.000
_cell.length_b   1.000
_cell.length_c   1.000
_cell.angle_alpha   90.00
_cell.angle_beta   90.00
_cell.angle_gamma   90.00
#
_symmetry.space_group_name_H-M   'P 1'
#
loop_
_entity.id
_entity.type
_entity.pdbx_description
1 polymer ?
#
loop_
_entity_poly.entity_id
_entity_poly.type
_entity_poly.pdbx_seq_one_letter_code
_entity_poly.pdbx_strand_id
1 'polypeptide(L)'
;LDRNIRSKLSDLIIPSTQDSLPMLPNFFLEAKGPDGSAAVARRQACYNGALGARGIQSLQSYGKDKPVYDNNAYTITSTYHDGTLKLYTSHSIQPARSGDRPEYIMTQLRGWSMTGDPETFRQGAAAFRHGRDLAKEWRDGFIEAANRRVPDLDSESQSFASSGEGPVSILTAGPVLVESDTSANETEAEYEDALQWSFTDHVGEVVGFKRPRVGDNADEQG
;
A
#
# COMPACT_ATOMS: atom_id res chain seq x y z
N LEU A 1 -0.18 12.62 7.43
CA LEU A 1 0.81 11.92 8.27
C LEU A 1 1.53 12.97 9.10
N ASP A 2 1.64 12.76 10.40
CA ASP A 2 2.35 13.65 11.31
C ASP A 2 3.78 13.95 10.80
N ARG A 3 4.23 15.20 11.01
CA ARG A 3 5.49 15.71 10.44
C ARG A 3 6.71 14.98 11.00
N ASN A 4 6.68 14.59 12.27
CA ASN A 4 7.80 13.87 12.89
C ASN A 4 7.90 12.44 12.37
N ILE A 5 6.76 11.76 12.22
CA ILE A 5 6.72 10.42 11.60
C ILE A 5 7.22 10.50 10.16
N ARG A 6 6.69 11.45 9.39
CA ARG A 6 7.07 11.68 7.99
C ARG A 6 8.56 11.91 7.83
N SER A 7 9.16 12.74 8.69
CA SER A 7 10.60 13.02 8.68
C SER A 7 11.43 11.78 8.97
N LYS A 8 11.10 11.07 10.06
CA LYS A 8 11.85 9.87 10.50
C LYS A 8 11.78 8.70 9.53
N LEU A 9 10.67 8.56 8.81
CA LEU A 9 10.44 7.45 7.87
C LEU A 9 10.61 7.86 6.40
N SER A 10 11.12 9.07 6.13
CA SER A 10 11.18 9.65 4.77
C SER A 10 11.82 8.72 3.75
N ASP A 11 12.96 8.12 4.07
CA ASP A 11 13.70 7.17 3.20
C ASP A 11 12.93 5.87 2.88
N LEU A 12 11.86 5.58 3.62
CA LEU A 12 11.08 4.34 3.50
C LEU A 12 9.70 4.56 2.88
N ILE A 13 9.12 5.75 3.05
CA ILE A 13 7.72 6.02 2.69
C ILE A 13 7.57 7.14 1.67
N ILE A 14 8.63 7.91 1.35
CA ILE A 14 8.55 9.01 0.39
C ILE A 14 9.31 8.60 -0.88
N PRO A 15 8.61 8.18 -1.95
CA PRO A 15 9.25 7.74 -3.19
C PRO A 15 9.71 8.91 -4.07
N SER A 16 9.28 10.15 -3.76
CA SER A 16 9.51 11.32 -4.59
C SER A 16 9.63 12.60 -3.75
N THR A 17 10.43 13.54 -4.23
CA THR A 17 10.52 14.89 -3.64
C THR A 17 9.31 15.78 -3.98
N GLN A 18 8.42 15.34 -4.87
CA GLN A 18 7.19 16.06 -5.21
C GLN A 18 6.09 15.82 -4.17
N ASP A 19 5.72 16.87 -3.43
CA ASP A 19 4.72 16.79 -2.35
C ASP A 19 3.29 16.45 -2.82
N SER A 20 2.99 16.63 -4.11
CA SER A 20 1.68 16.30 -4.69
C SER A 20 1.48 14.80 -4.94
N LEU A 21 2.57 14.02 -5.00
CA LEU A 21 2.50 12.58 -5.22
C LEU A 21 2.19 11.83 -3.91
N PRO A 22 1.54 10.66 -3.98
CA PRO A 22 1.19 9.92 -2.80
C PRO A 22 2.46 9.50 -2.03
N MET A 23 2.50 9.88 -0.75
CA MET A 23 3.38 9.23 0.21
C MET A 23 2.88 7.81 0.48
N LEU A 24 3.81 6.93 0.84
CA LEU A 24 3.59 5.53 1.16
C LEU A 24 2.85 4.80 0.02
N PRO A 25 3.39 4.78 -1.20
CA PRO A 25 2.75 4.06 -2.30
C PRO A 25 2.66 2.58 -1.95
N ASN A 26 1.46 2.01 -2.08
CA ASN A 26 1.18 0.60 -1.87
C ASN A 26 0.28 0.00 -2.96
N PHE A 27 0.12 0.73 -4.07
CA PHE A 27 -0.47 0.24 -5.31
C PHE A 27 0.46 0.61 -6.48
N PHE A 28 0.84 -0.37 -7.29
CA PHE A 28 1.78 -0.18 -8.41
C PHE A 28 1.26 -0.82 -9.70
N LEU A 29 1.61 -0.23 -10.85
CA LEU A 29 1.33 -0.78 -12.18
C LEU A 29 2.61 -0.79 -13.02
N GLU A 30 3.00 -1.98 -13.45
CA GLU A 30 4.09 -2.22 -14.39
C GLU A 30 3.52 -2.58 -15.77
N ALA A 31 3.41 -1.58 -16.64
CA ALA A 31 3.01 -1.80 -18.01
C ALA A 31 4.24 -2.03 -18.91
N LYS A 32 4.05 -2.82 -19.96
CA LYS A 32 5.04 -3.07 -21.00
C LYS A 32 4.41 -2.94 -22.38
N GLY A 33 5.15 -2.31 -23.28
CA GLY A 33 4.80 -2.24 -24.71
C GLY A 33 5.08 -3.55 -25.44
N PRO A 34 4.85 -3.61 -26.76
CA PRO A 34 5.01 -4.81 -27.58
C PRO A 34 6.39 -5.45 -27.51
N ASP A 35 7.44 -4.63 -27.39
CA ASP A 35 8.83 -5.09 -27.30
C ASP A 35 9.30 -5.31 -25.85
N GLY A 36 8.43 -5.06 -24.87
CA GLY A 36 8.72 -5.26 -23.46
C GLY A 36 8.59 -6.72 -23.04
N SER A 37 9.20 -7.09 -21.91
CA SER A 37 9.16 -8.46 -21.39
C SER A 37 8.20 -8.59 -20.21
N ALA A 38 7.30 -9.58 -20.25
CA ALA A 38 6.48 -9.98 -19.11
C ALA A 38 7.33 -10.35 -17.88
N ALA A 39 8.51 -10.94 -18.08
CA ALA A 39 9.42 -11.26 -16.98
C ALA A 39 9.99 -9.99 -16.33
N VAL A 40 10.30 -8.96 -17.12
CA VAL A 40 10.72 -7.65 -16.61
C VAL A 40 9.59 -6.98 -15.82
N ALA A 41 8.36 -7.01 -16.34
CA ALA A 41 7.19 -6.50 -15.61
C ALA A 41 7.01 -7.19 -14.26
N ARG A 42 7.12 -8.53 -14.22
CA ARG A 42 7.00 -9.30 -12.98
C ARG A 42 8.11 -8.97 -11.98
N ARG A 43 9.36 -8.80 -12.43
CA ARG A 43 10.48 -8.41 -11.56
C ARG A 43 10.29 -7.01 -10.98
N GLN A 44 9.86 -6.05 -11.80
CA GLN A 44 9.56 -4.69 -11.33
C GLN A 44 8.37 -4.68 -10.36
N ALA A 45 7.32 -5.47 -10.63
CA ALA A 45 6.18 -5.61 -9.74
C ALA A 45 6.61 -6.22 -8.39
N CYS A 46 7.52 -7.19 -8.40
CA CYS A 46 8.09 -7.77 -7.18
C CYS A 46 8.93 -6.74 -6.40
N TYR A 47 9.79 -6.00 -7.10
CA TYR A 47 10.65 -4.99 -6.48
C TYR A 47 9.82 -3.87 -5.84
N ASN A 48 8.87 -3.29 -6.58
CA ASN A 48 7.99 -2.24 -6.07
C ASN A 48 7.03 -2.76 -5.00
N GLY A 49 6.56 -4.01 -5.13
CA GLY A 49 5.79 -4.69 -4.10
C GLY A 49 6.54 -4.82 -2.77
N ALA A 50 7.82 -5.18 -2.81
CA ALA A 50 8.67 -5.23 -1.63
C ALA A 50 8.89 -3.83 -1.01
N LEU A 51 9.08 -2.79 -1.83
CA LEU A 51 9.20 -1.42 -1.33
C LEU A 51 7.92 -0.93 -0.64
N GLY A 52 6.75 -1.18 -1.23
CA GLY A 52 5.47 -0.84 -0.61
C GLY A 52 5.24 -1.59 0.69
N ALA A 53 5.51 -2.91 0.70
CA ALA A 53 5.37 -3.73 1.89
C ALA A 53 6.30 -3.27 3.01
N ARG A 54 7.55 -2.90 2.68
CA ARG A 54 8.51 -2.31 3.61
C ARG A 54 8.01 -1.00 4.20
N GLY A 55 7.47 -0.11 3.36
CA GLY A 55 6.92 1.16 3.80
C GLY A 55 5.78 0.97 4.81
N ILE A 56 4.81 0.10 4.49
CA ILE A 56 3.67 -0.18 5.36
C ILE A 56 4.14 -0.80 6.68
N GLN A 57 5.04 -1.79 6.62
CA GLN A 57 5.61 -2.46 7.79
C GLN A 57 6.35 -1.47 8.71
N SER A 58 7.09 -0.53 8.12
CA SER A 58 7.81 0.53 8.86
C SER A 58 6.85 1.46 9.58
N LEU A 59 5.75 1.83 8.93
CA LEU A 59 4.72 2.68 9.53
C LEU A 59 3.94 1.96 10.64
N GLN A 60 3.62 0.68 10.45
CA GLN A 60 3.00 -0.15 11.49
C GLN A 60 3.87 -0.27 12.73
N SER A 61 5.18 -0.41 12.54
CA SER A 61 6.19 -0.57 13.60
C SER A 61 6.56 0.74 14.30
N TYR A 62 6.15 1.89 13.75
CA TYR A 62 6.52 3.19 14.31
C TYR A 62 6.00 3.36 15.75
N GLY A 63 6.93 3.66 16.67
CA GLY A 63 6.63 3.86 18.09
C GLY A 63 6.38 2.56 18.86
N LYS A 64 6.77 1.40 18.32
CA LYS A 64 6.70 0.09 19.00
C LYS A 64 8.09 -0.37 19.42
N ASP A 65 8.17 -1.08 20.55
CA ASP A 65 9.44 -1.63 21.07
C ASP A 65 10.06 -2.71 20.15
N LYS A 66 9.21 -3.40 19.39
CA LYS A 66 9.61 -4.44 18.45
C LYS A 66 8.95 -4.20 17.08
N PRO A 67 9.63 -4.52 15.97
CA PRO A 67 9.01 -4.51 14.65
C PRO A 67 7.77 -5.39 14.60
N VAL A 68 6.73 -4.91 13.92
CA VAL A 68 5.46 -5.62 13.72
C VAL A 68 5.53 -6.39 12.41
N TYR A 69 5.12 -7.66 12.47
CA TYR A 69 4.88 -8.52 11.31
C TYR A 69 3.55 -9.25 11.55
N ASP A 70 2.51 -8.85 10.83
CA ASP A 70 1.16 -9.45 10.94
C ASP A 70 0.85 -10.45 9.81
N ASN A 71 1.83 -10.68 8.93
CA ASN A 71 1.76 -11.56 7.76
C ASN A 71 0.62 -11.21 6.76
N ASN A 72 0.10 -9.98 6.82
CA ASN A 72 -0.92 -9.50 5.90
C ASN A 72 -0.29 -8.74 4.72
N ALA A 73 -0.94 -8.82 3.56
CA ALA A 73 -0.46 -8.21 2.33
C ALA A 73 -1.23 -6.93 2.00
N TYR A 74 -0.67 -5.79 2.41
CA TYR A 74 -1.27 -4.46 2.21
C TYR A 74 -0.73 -3.70 1.01
N THR A 75 0.10 -4.35 0.20
CA THR A 75 0.63 -3.81 -1.04
C THR A 75 0.12 -4.63 -2.20
N ILE A 76 -0.44 -3.95 -3.19
CA ILE A 76 -0.90 -4.55 -4.44
C ILE A 76 0.00 -4.07 -5.57
N THR A 77 0.46 -4.98 -6.41
CA THR A 77 1.12 -4.63 -7.67
C THR A 77 0.33 -5.24 -8.82
N SER A 78 0.42 -4.62 -9.98
CA SER A 78 -0.22 -5.10 -11.19
C SER A 78 0.72 -5.03 -12.36
N THR A 79 0.58 -5.95 -13.30
CA THR A 79 1.32 -5.93 -14.56
C THR A 79 0.35 -5.90 -15.73
N TYR A 80 0.65 -5.11 -16.75
CA TYR A 80 -0.06 -5.17 -18.02
C TYR A 80 0.92 -5.39 -19.16
N HIS A 81 0.77 -6.51 -19.87
CA HIS A 81 1.60 -6.86 -21.02
C HIS A 81 0.80 -7.72 -21.98
N ASP A 82 0.88 -7.42 -23.28
CA ASP A 82 0.24 -8.16 -24.36
C ASP A 82 -1.23 -8.51 -24.07
N GLY A 83 -2.02 -7.47 -23.77
CA GLY A 83 -3.44 -7.62 -23.46
C GLY A 83 -3.75 -8.29 -22.13
N THR A 84 -2.77 -8.75 -21.35
CA THR A 84 -3.00 -9.47 -20.09
C THR A 84 -2.73 -8.57 -18.88
N LEU A 85 -3.74 -8.39 -18.03
CA LEU A 85 -3.61 -7.78 -16.70
C LEU A 85 -3.39 -8.88 -15.66
N LYS A 86 -2.40 -8.74 -14.78
CA LYS A 86 -2.25 -9.59 -13.59
C LYS A 86 -2.15 -8.74 -12.34
N LEU A 87 -2.76 -9.18 -11.25
CA LEU A 87 -2.65 -8.56 -9.93
C LEU A 87 -1.86 -9.49 -8.99
N TYR A 88 -1.08 -8.87 -8.12
CA TYR A 88 -0.25 -9.51 -7.11
C TYR A 88 -0.42 -8.77 -5.78
N THR A 89 -0.12 -9.46 -4.69
CA THR A 89 0.04 -8.85 -3.37
C THR A 89 1.43 -9.10 -2.84
N SER A 90 1.89 -8.23 -1.93
CA SER A 90 3.18 -8.40 -1.28
C SER A 90 3.09 -8.16 0.22
N HIS A 91 3.76 -9.02 0.99
CA HIS A 91 3.86 -8.91 2.44
C HIS A 91 5.31 -9.15 2.91
N SER A 92 5.61 -8.65 4.11
CA SER A 92 6.91 -8.86 4.76
C SER A 92 6.83 -10.07 5.68
N ILE A 93 7.87 -10.89 5.71
CA ILE A 93 8.01 -12.00 6.65
C ILE A 93 9.00 -11.62 7.75
N GLN A 94 8.66 -11.99 8.98
CA GLN A 94 9.56 -11.82 10.12
C GLN A 94 10.86 -12.59 9.89
N PRO A 95 12.04 -11.96 10.07
CA PRO A 95 13.31 -12.67 9.95
C PRO A 95 13.41 -13.84 10.93
N ALA A 96 13.96 -14.98 10.46
CA ALA A 96 14.10 -16.18 11.28
C ALA A 96 15.06 -16.00 12.47
N ARG A 97 16.03 -15.09 12.36
CA ARG A 97 16.97 -14.73 13.43
C ARG A 97 16.96 -13.24 13.69
N SER A 98 17.22 -12.87 14.94
CA SER A 98 17.36 -11.46 15.32
C SER A 98 18.57 -10.85 14.60
N GLY A 99 18.34 -9.75 13.88
CA GLY A 99 19.37 -9.04 13.11
C GLY A 99 19.37 -9.34 11.60
N ASP A 100 18.66 -10.38 11.16
CA ASP A 100 18.50 -10.66 9.73
C ASP A 100 17.54 -9.65 9.06
N ARG A 101 17.68 -9.52 7.73
CA ARG A 101 16.78 -8.66 6.95
C ARG A 101 15.43 -9.35 6.72
N PRO A 102 14.32 -8.61 6.71
CA PRO A 102 13.02 -9.18 6.34
C PRO A 102 13.03 -9.66 4.89
N GLU A 103 12.32 -10.76 4.66
CA GLU A 103 12.02 -11.23 3.31
C GLU A 103 10.66 -10.69 2.85
N TYR A 104 10.48 -10.58 1.54
CA TYR A 104 9.25 -10.09 0.94
C TYR A 104 8.73 -11.11 -0.04
N ILE A 105 7.50 -11.56 0.17
CA ILE A 105 6.85 -12.56 -0.69
C ILE A 105 5.81 -11.85 -1.53
N MET A 106 5.93 -12.02 -2.85
CA MET A 106 4.93 -11.62 -3.82
C MET A 106 4.09 -12.82 -4.24
N THR A 107 2.77 -12.72 -4.07
CA THR A 107 1.80 -13.76 -4.44
C THR A 107 0.91 -13.26 -5.56
N GLN A 108 0.73 -14.05 -6.62
CA GLN A 108 -0.21 -13.71 -7.68
C GLN A 108 -1.64 -13.92 -7.18
N LEU A 109 -2.50 -12.91 -7.35
CA LEU A 109 -3.93 -13.03 -7.07
C LEU A 109 -4.67 -13.65 -8.24
N ARG A 110 -4.58 -13.01 -9.42
CA ARG A 110 -5.31 -13.42 -10.64
C ARG A 110 -4.77 -12.72 -11.89
N GLY A 111 -5.09 -13.28 -13.05
CA GLY A 111 -4.91 -12.64 -14.36
C GLY A 111 -6.19 -12.60 -15.19
N TRP A 112 -6.29 -11.60 -16.07
CA TRP A 112 -7.40 -11.38 -16.99
C TRP A 112 -6.86 -11.03 -18.39
N SER A 113 -7.47 -11.65 -19.41
CA SER A 113 -7.28 -11.22 -20.81
C SER A 113 -8.16 -10.01 -21.08
N MET A 114 -7.55 -8.83 -21.17
CA MET A 114 -8.25 -7.56 -21.36
C MET A 114 -8.71 -7.33 -22.81
N THR A 115 -8.25 -8.16 -23.74
CA THR A 115 -8.55 -8.05 -25.18
C THR A 115 -9.33 -9.24 -25.73
N GLY A 116 -9.59 -10.27 -24.90
CA GLY A 116 -10.30 -11.48 -25.32
C GLY A 116 -11.81 -11.30 -25.47
N ASP A 117 -12.47 -10.78 -24.44
CA ASP A 117 -13.92 -10.59 -24.44
C ASP A 117 -14.38 -9.48 -23.47
N PRO A 118 -15.58 -8.90 -23.68
CA PRO A 118 -16.07 -7.80 -22.85
C PRO A 118 -16.27 -8.15 -21.38
N GLU A 119 -16.56 -9.41 -21.05
CA GLU A 119 -16.83 -9.83 -19.67
C GLU A 119 -15.53 -9.91 -18.87
N THR A 120 -14.52 -10.59 -19.39
CA THR A 120 -13.18 -10.66 -18.79
C THR A 120 -12.58 -9.26 -18.63
N PHE A 121 -12.78 -8.37 -19.62
CA PHE A 121 -12.37 -6.97 -19.52
C PHE A 121 -13.02 -6.25 -18.33
N ARG A 122 -14.36 -6.36 -18.16
CA ARG A 122 -15.07 -5.71 -17.05
C ARG A 122 -14.57 -6.22 -15.70
N GLN A 123 -14.37 -7.53 -15.57
CA GLN A 123 -13.85 -8.15 -14.36
C GLN A 123 -12.44 -7.66 -14.01
N GLY A 124 -11.52 -7.66 -14.98
CA GLY A 124 -10.16 -7.17 -14.78
C GLY A 124 -10.11 -5.68 -14.46
N ALA A 125 -10.89 -4.86 -15.17
CA ALA A 125 -10.98 -3.43 -14.92
C ALA A 125 -11.60 -3.10 -13.56
N ALA A 126 -12.60 -3.86 -13.12
CA ALA A 126 -13.19 -3.73 -11.79
C ALA A 126 -12.18 -4.12 -10.70
N ALA A 127 -11.52 -5.28 -10.83
CA ALA A 127 -10.51 -5.74 -9.88
C ALA A 127 -9.35 -4.76 -9.74
N PHE A 128 -8.87 -4.16 -10.84
CA PHE A 128 -7.83 -3.13 -10.81
C PHE A 128 -8.27 -1.89 -10.02
N ARG A 129 -9.47 -1.37 -10.28
CA ARG A 129 -9.99 -0.18 -9.57
C ARG A 129 -10.24 -0.47 -8.10
N HIS A 130 -10.89 -1.58 -7.79
CA HIS A 130 -11.13 -2.01 -6.42
C HIS A 130 -9.82 -2.22 -5.66
N GLY A 131 -8.82 -2.85 -6.29
CA GLY A 131 -7.49 -3.02 -5.69
C GLY A 131 -6.82 -1.69 -5.36
N ARG A 132 -6.93 -0.68 -6.24
CA ARG A 132 -6.39 0.66 -5.98
C ARG A 132 -7.10 1.35 -4.82
N ASP A 133 -8.43 1.26 -4.77
CA ASP A 133 -9.22 1.91 -3.72
C ASP A 133 -9.01 1.21 -2.36
N LEU A 134 -8.91 -0.12 -2.34
CA LEU A 134 -8.60 -0.91 -1.15
C LEU A 134 -7.19 -0.64 -0.63
N ALA A 135 -6.18 -0.55 -1.52
CA ALA A 135 -4.82 -0.18 -1.14
C ALA A 135 -4.80 1.22 -0.48
N LYS A 136 -5.56 2.17 -1.02
CA LYS A 136 -5.70 3.50 -0.42
C LYS A 136 -6.32 3.42 0.97
N GLU A 137 -7.41 2.66 1.15
CA GLU A 137 -8.06 2.50 2.45
C GLU A 137 -7.10 1.96 3.51
N TRP A 138 -6.35 0.89 3.19
CA TRP A 138 -5.34 0.35 4.09
C TRP A 138 -4.28 1.37 4.44
N ARG A 139 -3.73 2.05 3.44
CA ARG A 139 -2.69 3.06 3.62
C ARG A 139 -3.16 4.20 4.53
N ASP A 140 -4.35 4.73 4.26
CA ASP A 140 -4.93 5.83 5.02
C ASP A 140 -5.22 5.39 6.46
N GLY A 141 -5.69 4.16 6.67
CA GLY A 141 -5.87 3.55 8.00
C GLY A 141 -4.56 3.40 8.78
N PHE A 142 -3.47 2.98 8.13
CA PHE A 142 -2.15 2.91 8.79
C PHE A 142 -1.59 4.30 9.13
N ILE A 143 -1.79 5.29 8.25
CA ILE A 143 -1.40 6.68 8.52
C ILE A 143 -2.15 7.21 9.74
N GLU A 144 -3.46 6.99 9.80
CA GLU A 144 -4.28 7.42 10.91
C GLU A 144 -3.88 6.73 12.21
N ALA A 145 -3.66 5.40 12.18
CA ALA A 145 -3.19 4.64 13.34
C ALA A 145 -1.80 5.08 13.83
N ALA A 146 -0.90 5.47 12.91
CA ALA A 146 0.41 5.99 13.28
C ALA A 146 0.34 7.38 13.90
N ASN A 147 -0.49 8.29 13.35
CA ASN A 147 -0.67 9.64 13.91
C ASN A 147 -1.16 9.59 15.35
N ARG A 148 -2.09 8.68 15.68
CA ARG A 148 -2.60 8.49 17.06
C ARG A 148 -1.53 8.07 18.09
N ARG A 149 -0.34 7.65 17.65
CA ARG A 149 0.78 7.26 18.54
C ARG A 149 1.70 8.43 18.86
N VAL A 150 1.55 9.56 18.19
CA VAL A 150 2.27 10.78 18.54
C VAL A 150 1.56 11.38 19.76
N PRO A 151 2.25 11.56 20.89
CA PRO A 151 1.68 12.28 22.03
C PRO A 151 1.24 13.67 21.57
N ASP A 152 0.07 14.14 22.02
CA ASP A 152 -0.35 15.51 21.80
C ASP A 152 0.72 16.45 22.39
N LEU A 153 1.48 17.12 21.53
CA LEU A 153 2.44 18.14 21.95
C LEU A 153 1.75 19.46 22.34
N ASP A 154 0.42 19.47 22.45
CA ASP A 154 -0.40 20.67 22.68
C ASP A 154 -0.84 20.85 24.15
N SER A 155 -0.13 20.24 25.12
CA SER A 155 -0.37 20.47 26.55
C SER A 155 0.77 21.19 27.27
N GLU A 156 1.48 22.11 26.61
CA GLU A 156 2.10 23.26 27.29
C GLU A 156 1.96 24.52 26.42
N SER A 157 1.04 25.38 26.86
CA SER A 157 0.66 26.67 26.27
C SER A 157 1.83 27.64 26.09
N GLN A 158 1.83 28.43 25.00
CA GLN A 158 1.65 29.89 25.13
C GLN A 158 1.34 30.56 23.78
N SER A 159 0.19 31.25 23.82
CA SER A 159 -0.30 32.30 22.95
C SER A 159 0.76 33.29 22.45
N PHE A 160 0.84 33.53 21.14
CA PHE A 160 1.12 34.86 20.58
C PHE A 160 0.38 35.05 19.24
N ALA A 161 0.03 36.31 19.00
CA ALA A 161 -1.10 36.78 18.23
C ALA A 161 -1.00 36.70 16.69
N SER A 162 -2.20 36.77 16.09
CA SER A 162 -2.56 36.92 14.68
C SER A 162 -1.77 37.99 13.90
N SER A 163 -1.47 37.72 12.63
CA SER A 163 -1.81 38.60 11.49
C SER A 163 -1.37 38.03 10.13
N GLY A 164 -2.22 38.20 9.11
CA GLY A 164 -1.78 38.40 7.71
C GLY A 164 -2.24 37.38 6.66
N GLU A 165 -3.26 37.74 5.88
CA GLU A 165 -3.78 37.05 4.69
C GLU A 165 -2.91 37.20 3.42
N GLY A 166 -3.05 36.29 2.45
CA GLY A 166 -2.65 36.49 1.04
C GLY A 166 -2.80 35.23 0.13
N PRO A 167 -3.16 35.33 -1.17
CA PRO A 167 -3.91 34.29 -1.89
C PRO A 167 -3.13 33.30 -2.80
N VAL A 168 -3.91 32.34 -3.30
CA VAL A 168 -3.71 31.10 -4.09
C VAL A 168 -2.95 31.24 -5.43
N SER A 169 -2.27 30.17 -5.88
CA SER A 169 -2.10 29.87 -7.32
C SER A 169 -2.02 28.37 -7.61
N ILE A 170 -2.82 27.94 -8.60
CA ILE A 170 -2.97 26.57 -9.13
C ILE A 170 -2.07 26.44 -10.36
N LEU A 171 -1.33 25.33 -10.50
CA LEU A 171 -0.83 24.87 -11.79
C LEU A 171 -1.00 23.36 -11.95
N THR A 172 -1.63 23.00 -13.06
CA THR A 172 -1.94 21.65 -13.54
C THR A 172 -0.72 21.08 -14.28
N ALA A 173 -0.32 19.84 -13.98
CA ALA A 173 0.55 19.05 -14.85
C ALA A 173 0.09 17.59 -14.87
N GLY A 174 -0.11 17.04 -16.07
CA GLY A 174 -0.59 15.68 -16.31
C GLY A 174 0.44 14.60 -15.96
N PRO A 175 0.04 13.32 -15.92
CA PRO A 175 0.94 12.23 -15.53
C PRO A 175 1.99 11.95 -16.60
N VAL A 176 3.25 11.85 -16.18
CA VAL A 176 4.40 11.43 -16.99
C VAL A 176 4.61 9.93 -16.78
N LEU A 177 4.52 9.15 -17.86
CA LEU A 177 4.97 7.76 -17.91
C LEU A 177 6.50 7.73 -18.02
N VAL A 178 7.17 7.03 -17.11
CA VAL A 178 8.61 6.79 -17.17
C VAL A 178 8.84 5.35 -17.62
N GLU A 179 9.34 5.18 -18.84
CA GLU A 179 9.84 3.91 -19.34
C GLU A 179 11.29 3.72 -18.85
N SER A 180 11.66 2.50 -18.46
CA SER A 180 13.03 2.15 -18.07
C SER A 180 13.39 0.79 -18.62
N ASP A 181 14.49 0.76 -19.37
CA ASP A 181 15.09 -0.41 -20.01
C ASP A 181 16.16 -1.01 -19.10
N THR A 182 15.98 -2.26 -18.68
CA THR A 182 17.07 -3.05 -18.07
C THR A 182 17.05 -4.51 -18.54
N SER A 183 18.24 -5.00 -18.89
CA SER A 183 18.49 -6.29 -19.56
C SER A 183 18.38 -7.50 -18.64
N ALA A 184 18.00 -8.63 -19.24
CA ALA A 184 17.66 -9.89 -18.59
C ALA A 184 18.88 -10.73 -18.15
N ASN A 185 18.77 -11.37 -16.98
CA ASN A 185 19.31 -12.70 -16.77
C ASN A 185 18.32 -13.51 -15.90
N GLU A 186 18.12 -14.79 -16.23
CA GLU A 186 16.97 -15.60 -15.83
C GLU A 186 17.35 -16.73 -14.87
N THR A 187 16.52 -16.94 -13.84
CA THR A 187 16.29 -18.26 -13.23
C THR A 187 14.86 -18.29 -12.69
N GLU A 188 14.11 -19.34 -13.04
CA GLU A 188 12.71 -19.56 -12.64
C GLU A 188 12.63 -20.56 -11.49
N ALA A 189 11.76 -20.27 -10.51
CA ALA A 189 11.17 -21.26 -9.64
C ALA A 189 9.70 -20.87 -9.42
N GLU A 190 8.80 -21.75 -9.85
CA GLU A 190 7.36 -21.68 -9.60
C GLU A 190 7.05 -22.24 -8.21
N TYR A 191 6.21 -21.54 -7.45
CA TYR A 191 5.54 -22.08 -6.27
C TYR A 191 4.09 -21.59 -6.28
N GLU A 192 3.17 -22.55 -6.41
CA GLU A 192 1.72 -22.37 -6.35
C GLU A 192 1.26 -22.60 -4.90
N ASP A 193 0.72 -21.55 -4.26
CA ASP A 193 -0.28 -21.69 -3.21
C ASP A 193 -1.19 -20.46 -3.25
N ALA A 194 -2.23 -20.55 -4.08
CA ALA A 194 -3.20 -19.48 -4.28
C ALA A 194 -4.16 -19.43 -3.09
N LEU A 195 -3.94 -18.49 -2.17
CA LEU A 195 -4.93 -18.09 -1.17
C LEU A 195 -6.22 -17.65 -1.90
N GLN A 196 -7.25 -18.48 -1.80
CA GLN A 196 -8.52 -18.33 -2.47
C GLN A 196 -9.30 -17.12 -1.92
N TRP A 197 -9.22 -15.98 -2.62
CA TRP A 197 -10.04 -14.80 -2.32
C TRP A 197 -11.33 -14.85 -3.15
N SER A 198 -12.49 -14.86 -2.49
CA SER A 198 -13.79 -14.70 -3.13
C SER A 198 -14.17 -13.21 -3.25
N PHE A 199 -14.26 -12.70 -4.47
CA PHE A 199 -14.98 -11.45 -4.74
C PHE A 199 -16.43 -11.81 -5.08
N THR A 200 -17.34 -11.63 -4.13
CA THR A 200 -18.79 -11.66 -4.39
C THR A 200 -19.42 -10.40 -3.82
N ASP A 201 -19.90 -9.54 -4.71
CA ASP A 201 -20.87 -8.50 -4.40
C ASP A 201 -22.20 -9.16 -4.06
N HIS A 202 -22.57 -9.27 -2.78
CA HIS A 202 -23.97 -9.36 -2.37
C HIS A 202 -24.21 -8.42 -1.18
N VAL A 203 -25.14 -7.48 -1.42
CA VAL A 203 -25.84 -6.68 -0.43
C VAL A 203 -26.43 -7.61 0.64
N GLY A 204 -26.07 -7.44 1.91
CA GLY A 204 -26.75 -8.09 3.02
C GLY A 204 -25.85 -8.57 4.15
N GLU A 205 -25.86 -7.80 5.23
CA GLU A 205 -25.63 -8.22 6.63
C GLU A 205 -24.22 -8.62 7.12
N VAL A 206 -23.95 -8.12 8.33
CA VAL A 206 -22.65 -7.97 8.98
C VAL A 206 -22.22 -9.23 9.72
N VAL A 207 -21.00 -9.74 9.46
CA VAL A 207 -20.19 -10.53 10.41
C VAL A 207 -18.71 -10.32 10.04
N GLY A 208 -17.77 -9.85 10.88
CA GLY A 208 -17.80 -9.28 12.22
C GLY A 208 -16.45 -8.61 12.47
N PHE A 209 -16.44 -7.27 12.48
CA PHE A 209 -15.33 -6.47 13.00
C PHE A 209 -15.49 -6.34 14.51
N LYS A 210 -14.57 -6.90 15.29
CA LYS A 210 -14.54 -6.71 16.75
C LYS A 210 -13.99 -5.30 17.03
N ARG A 211 -14.88 -4.33 17.25
CA ARG A 211 -14.51 -3.01 17.79
C ARG A 211 -14.07 -3.15 19.25
N PRO A 212 -13.02 -2.44 19.71
CA PRO A 212 -12.73 -2.32 21.14
C PRO A 212 -13.82 -1.47 21.80
N ARG A 213 -14.46 -1.98 22.86
CA ARG A 213 -15.32 -1.16 23.73
C ARG A 213 -14.44 -0.35 24.67
N VAL A 214 -14.55 0.98 24.57
CA VAL A 214 -14.15 1.93 25.62
C VAL A 214 -15.21 1.84 26.73
N GLY A 215 -14.75 1.86 27.98
CA GLY A 215 -15.55 1.54 29.16
C GLY A 215 -16.54 2.62 29.58
N ASP A 216 -17.61 2.16 30.23
CA ASP A 216 -18.40 2.96 31.15
C ASP A 216 -18.09 2.47 32.57
N ASN A 217 -17.37 3.29 33.33
CA ASN A 217 -17.49 3.29 34.78
C ASN A 217 -18.80 4.03 35.08
N ALA A 218 -19.76 3.33 35.68
CA ALA A 218 -20.81 3.96 36.45
C ALA A 218 -20.84 3.28 37.82
N ASP A 219 -20.55 4.08 38.82
CA ASP A 219 -20.82 3.83 40.22
C ASP A 219 -22.25 3.31 40.42
N GLU A 220 -22.43 2.31 41.29
CA GLU A 220 -23.60 2.32 42.16
C GLU A 220 -23.30 1.60 43.47
N GLN A 221 -23.50 2.37 44.54
CA GLN A 221 -23.49 1.97 45.94
C GLN A 221 -24.74 1.13 46.23
N GLY A 222 -24.63 0.17 47.16
CA GLY A 222 -25.74 -0.60 47.70
C GLY A 222 -25.28 -1.82 48.46
#